data_AF-A0A183T6C4-F1
#
_entry.id   AF-A0A183T6C4-F1
#
_cell.length_a   1.000
_cell.length_b   1.000
_cell.length_c   1.000
_cell.angle_alpha   90.00
_cell.angle_beta   90.00
_cell.angle_gamma   90.00
#
_symmetry.space_group_name_H-M   'P 1'
#
loop_
_entity.id
_entity.type
_entity.pdbx_description
1 polymer ?
#
loop_
_entity_poly.entity_id
_entity_poly.type
_entity_poly.pdbx_seq_one_letter_code
_entity_poly.pdbx_strand_id
1 'polypeptide(L)'
;MQAGLLNLNQSLSIGCWNVLMFLDAGTQSLAMRSLYQYNVDVCCVSEIRIPDSGALEIKISGAKSHFTLYHNGPRNSSGRHGVALAFSQQADRALLAWESVNGWMVYVRLKNHFTTSRLSPCTHQLPLLNSATKICFTRNFMR
;
A
#
# COMPACT_ATOMS: atom_id res chain seq x y z
N MET A 1 -9.79 -3.12 -17.90
CA MET A 1 -8.61 -3.17 -17.02
C MET A 1 -7.88 -4.47 -17.29
N GLN A 2 -6.69 -4.42 -17.90
CA GLN A 2 -5.97 -5.61 -18.36
C GLN A 2 -4.92 -5.97 -17.30
N ALA A 3 -5.18 -7.01 -16.50
CA ALA A 3 -4.31 -7.42 -15.41
C ALA A 3 -3.05 -8.10 -15.96
N GLY A 4 -1.90 -7.46 -15.80
CA GLY A 4 -0.59 -7.99 -16.18
C GLY A 4 -0.17 -9.13 -15.26
N LEU A 5 0.20 -10.27 -15.84
CA LEU A 5 0.73 -11.42 -15.12
C LEU A 5 2.15 -11.10 -14.62
N LEU A 6 2.39 -11.22 -13.32
CA LEU A 6 3.74 -11.17 -12.74
C LEU A 6 4.24 -12.60 -12.48
N ASN A 7 5.56 -12.81 -12.67
CA ASN A 7 6.21 -14.12 -12.73
C ASN A 7 5.96 -15.00 -11.49
N LEU A 8 5.83 -16.33 -11.70
CA LEU A 8 5.51 -17.38 -10.71
C LEU A 8 6.42 -17.47 -9.47
N ASN A 9 7.59 -16.83 -9.48
CA ASN A 9 8.64 -17.01 -8.47
C ASN A 9 8.99 -15.74 -7.69
N GLN A 10 8.19 -14.67 -7.79
CA GLN A 10 8.48 -13.42 -7.09
C GLN A 10 7.80 -13.40 -5.72
N SER A 11 8.61 -13.31 -4.68
CA SER A 11 8.17 -13.09 -3.32
C SER A 11 7.60 -11.68 -3.18
N LEU A 12 6.38 -11.55 -2.67
CA LEU A 12 5.81 -10.25 -2.36
C LEU A 12 6.39 -9.75 -1.03
N SER A 13 7.11 -8.63 -1.08
CA SER A 13 7.66 -7.97 0.10
C SER A 13 6.64 -6.98 0.67
N ILE A 14 6.08 -7.28 1.84
CA ILE A 14 5.09 -6.43 2.51
C ILE A 14 5.73 -5.76 3.73
N GLY A 15 5.63 -4.43 3.80
CA GLY A 15 6.10 -3.63 4.91
C GLY A 15 5.01 -2.76 5.54
N CYS A 16 5.27 -2.25 6.73
CA CYS A 16 4.45 -1.24 7.38
C CYS A 16 5.34 -0.11 7.89
N TRP A 17 4.93 1.13 7.68
CA TRP A 17 5.67 2.31 8.09
C TRP A 17 4.70 3.40 8.58
N ASN A 18 4.86 3.83 9.81
CA ASN A 18 4.21 5.04 10.29
C ASN A 18 4.96 6.29 9.77
N VAL A 19 4.41 6.96 8.76
CA VAL A 19 5.03 8.16 8.14
C VAL A 19 4.25 9.39 8.59
N LEU A 20 4.63 9.91 9.76
CA LEU A 20 4.05 11.09 10.41
C LEU A 20 4.06 12.37 9.54
N MET A 21 4.83 12.40 8.45
CA MET A 21 5.05 13.57 7.57
C MET A 21 4.80 13.26 6.08
N PHE A 22 3.60 12.79 5.72
CA PHE A 22 3.23 12.54 4.32
C PHE A 22 2.63 13.76 3.59
N LEU A 23 2.95 14.98 4.02
CA LEU A 23 2.25 16.22 3.65
C LEU A 23 2.65 16.82 2.30
N ASP A 24 3.94 16.80 1.96
CA ASP A 24 4.47 17.44 0.75
C ASP A 24 5.01 16.41 -0.26
N ALA A 25 4.92 16.75 -1.55
CA ALA A 25 5.36 15.87 -2.63
C ALA A 25 6.84 15.46 -2.55
N GLY A 26 7.70 16.30 -1.94
CA GLY A 26 9.11 15.99 -1.73
C GLY A 26 9.31 14.86 -0.73
N THR A 27 8.68 14.96 0.44
CA THR A 27 8.73 13.90 1.47
C THR A 27 8.06 12.62 0.99
N GLN A 28 6.96 12.71 0.24
CA GLN A 28 6.33 11.57 -0.41
C GLN A 28 7.28 10.84 -1.36
N SER A 29 7.95 11.59 -2.25
CA SER A 29 8.93 11.05 -3.18
C SER A 29 10.13 10.39 -2.47
N LEU A 30 10.63 11.00 -1.39
CA LEU A 30 11.71 10.43 -0.58
C LEU A 30 11.27 9.15 0.14
N ALA A 31 10.07 9.11 0.70
CA ALA A 31 9.52 7.90 1.32
C ALA A 31 9.40 6.75 0.30
N MET A 32 8.89 7.03 -0.90
CA MET A 32 8.81 6.04 -1.98
C MET A 32 10.19 5.59 -2.45
N ARG A 33 11.19 6.49 -2.46
CA ARG A 33 12.58 6.13 -2.75
C ARG A 33 13.12 5.12 -1.73
N SER A 34 12.85 5.30 -0.44
CA SER A 34 13.27 4.34 0.59
C SER A 34 12.61 2.97 0.36
N LEU A 35 11.29 2.93 0.11
CA LEU A 35 10.58 1.68 -0.19
C LEU A 35 11.16 0.97 -1.41
N TYR A 36 11.48 1.72 -2.45
CA TYR A 36 12.14 1.20 -3.65
C TYR A 36 13.52 0.60 -3.32
N GLN A 37 14.34 1.28 -2.53
CA GLN A 37 15.67 0.80 -2.13
C GLN A 37 15.63 -0.47 -1.27
N TYR A 38 14.60 -0.62 -0.43
CA TYR A 38 14.38 -1.81 0.38
C TYR A 38 13.69 -2.96 -0.37
N ASN A 39 13.40 -2.79 -1.67
CA ASN A 39 12.63 -3.75 -2.47
C ASN A 39 11.30 -4.12 -1.77
N VAL A 40 10.56 -3.12 -1.31
CA VAL A 40 9.20 -3.30 -0.75
C VAL A 40 8.18 -3.14 -1.87
N ASP A 41 7.36 -4.17 -2.07
CA ASP A 41 6.33 -4.19 -3.11
C ASP A 41 5.02 -3.57 -2.64
N VAL A 42 4.64 -3.83 -1.40
CA VAL A 42 3.44 -3.28 -0.78
C VAL A 42 3.85 -2.71 0.58
N CYS A 43 3.66 -1.42 0.78
CA CYS A 43 3.91 -0.78 2.08
C CYS A 43 2.65 -0.14 2.62
N CYS A 44 2.43 -0.33 3.92
CA CYS A 44 1.26 0.20 4.59
C CYS A 44 1.69 1.40 5.37
N VAL A 45 1.11 2.54 5.03
CA VAL A 45 1.49 3.83 5.57
C VAL A 45 0.38 4.31 6.48
N SER A 46 0.67 4.47 7.77
CA SER A 46 -0.28 5.08 8.71
C SER A 46 0.06 6.55 8.94
N GLU A 47 -0.95 7.30 9.40
CA GLU A 47 -0.86 8.73 9.72
C GLU A 47 -0.60 9.64 8.52
N ILE A 48 -1.05 9.18 7.34
CA ILE A 48 -1.04 9.98 6.14
C ILE A 48 -2.07 11.11 6.25
N ARG A 49 -1.61 12.35 6.11
CA ARG A 49 -2.44 13.55 6.24
C ARG A 49 -3.14 13.93 4.94
N ILE A 50 -3.52 12.95 4.13
CA ILE A 50 -4.19 13.15 2.84
C ILE A 50 -5.70 13.01 3.07
N PRO A 51 -6.52 14.01 2.73
CA PRO A 51 -7.97 13.91 2.85
C PRO A 51 -8.57 12.99 1.78
N ASP A 52 -9.78 12.53 2.05
CA ASP A 52 -10.59 11.69 1.17
C ASP A 52 -9.97 10.31 0.88
N SER A 53 -10.73 9.48 0.17
CA SER A 53 -10.28 8.19 -0.34
C SER A 53 -9.94 8.30 -1.81
N GLY A 54 -8.82 7.72 -2.23
CA GLY A 54 -8.41 7.79 -3.63
C GLY A 54 -7.12 7.02 -3.92
N ALA A 55 -6.70 7.11 -5.17
CA ALA A 55 -5.42 6.61 -5.64
C ALA A 55 -4.57 7.79 -6.13
N LEU A 56 -3.32 7.85 -5.69
CA LEU A 56 -2.37 8.91 -6.04
C LEU A 56 -1.07 8.27 -6.55
N GLU A 57 -0.63 8.63 -7.75
CA GLU A 57 0.68 8.22 -8.25
C GLU A 57 1.77 9.13 -7.69
N ILE A 58 2.77 8.52 -7.02
CA ILE A 58 3.92 9.22 -6.47
C ILE A 58 5.16 8.79 -7.24
N LYS A 59 5.72 9.74 -7.99
CA LYS A 59 6.96 9.54 -8.75
C LYS A 59 8.15 9.55 -7.81
N ILE A 60 9.06 8.59 -8.00
CA ILE A 60 10.30 8.55 -7.24
C ILE A 60 11.28 9.52 -7.89
N SER A 61 11.75 10.50 -7.12
CA SER A 61 12.79 11.42 -7.60
C SER A 61 14.03 10.61 -8.00
N GLY A 62 14.57 10.87 -9.20
CA GLY A 62 15.80 10.22 -9.68
C GLY A 62 15.65 8.77 -10.16
N ALA A 63 14.44 8.20 -10.19
CA ALA A 63 14.18 6.89 -10.78
C ALA A 63 13.04 6.96 -11.81
N LYS A 64 13.10 6.14 -12.86
CA LYS A 64 11.99 5.97 -13.84
C LYS A 64 10.91 5.01 -13.30
N SER A 65 10.58 5.12 -12.02
CA SER A 65 9.61 4.26 -11.34
C SER A 65 8.71 5.11 -10.44
N HIS A 66 7.52 4.59 -10.14
CA HIS A 66 6.53 5.23 -9.28
C HIS A 66 5.91 4.20 -8.35
N PHE A 67 5.29 4.70 -7.30
CA PHE A 67 4.37 3.94 -6.46
C PHE A 67 2.97 4.50 -6.59
N THR A 68 1.97 3.63 -6.57
CA THR A 68 0.56 4.01 -6.48
C THR A 68 0.13 3.96 -5.03
N LEU A 69 -0.29 5.10 -4.49
CA LEU A 69 -0.76 5.23 -3.12
C LEU A 69 -2.29 5.19 -3.09
N TYR A 70 -2.84 4.09 -2.58
CA TYR A 70 -4.25 3.97 -2.26
C TYR A 70 -4.49 4.50 -0.85
N HIS A 71 -5.03 5.71 -0.74
CA HIS A 71 -5.23 6.39 0.52
C HIS A 71 -6.69 6.40 0.94
N ASN A 72 -6.89 6.47 2.24
CA ASN A 72 -8.17 6.68 2.86
C ASN A 72 -7.97 7.57 4.09
N GLY A 73 -8.39 8.83 3.95
CA GLY A 73 -8.36 9.83 5.00
C GLY A 73 -9.77 10.35 5.32
N PRO A 74 -10.11 10.57 6.60
CA PRO A 74 -11.37 11.20 6.95
C PRO A 74 -11.38 12.66 6.47
N ARG A 75 -12.48 13.06 5.82
CA ARG A 75 -12.69 14.42 5.30
C ARG A 75 -12.69 15.51 6.38
N ASN A 76 -12.94 15.13 7.63
CA ASN A 76 -13.20 16.02 8.76
C ASN A 76 -12.10 16.06 9.83
N SER A 77 -10.96 15.38 9.64
CA SER A 77 -9.96 15.24 10.70
C SER A 77 -8.59 15.78 10.29
N SER A 78 -7.83 16.20 11.29
CA SER A 78 -6.53 16.88 11.28
C SER A 78 -5.35 16.12 10.61
N GLY A 79 -5.63 15.25 9.63
CA GLY A 79 -4.68 14.37 8.95
C GLY A 79 -4.15 13.20 9.79
N ARG A 80 -4.45 13.15 11.09
CA ARG A 80 -3.86 12.19 12.04
C ARG A 80 -4.38 10.75 11.92
N HIS A 81 -5.38 10.50 11.10
CA HIS A 81 -6.11 9.22 11.06
C HIS A 81 -6.02 8.51 9.70
N GLY A 82 -5.41 9.11 8.69
CA GLY A 82 -5.38 8.50 7.37
C GLY A 82 -4.51 7.24 7.33
N VAL A 83 -4.95 6.27 6.53
CA VAL A 83 -4.21 5.06 6.21
C VAL A 83 -4.04 4.96 4.71
N ALA A 84 -2.89 4.47 4.27
CA ALA A 84 -2.57 4.32 2.87
C ALA A 84 -1.87 3.00 2.59
N LEU A 85 -1.96 2.54 1.36
CA LEU A 85 -1.19 1.43 0.84
C LEU A 85 -0.41 1.92 -0.38
N ALA A 86 0.92 1.88 -0.27
CA ALA A 86 1.83 2.15 -1.37
C ALA A 86 2.12 0.86 -2.11
N PHE A 87 1.83 0.84 -3.40
CA PHE A 87 2.04 -0.28 -4.30
C PHE A 87 3.17 0.04 -5.28
N SER A 88 4.13 -0.86 -5.40
CA SER A 88 5.08 -0.82 -6.50
C SER A 88 4.33 -1.02 -7.82
N GLN A 89 4.90 -0.55 -8.93
CA GLN A 89 4.30 -0.75 -10.25
C GLN A 89 4.04 -2.24 -10.56
N GLN A 90 4.83 -3.15 -10.00
CA GLN A 90 4.55 -4.58 -10.08
C GLN A 90 3.27 -4.92 -9.32
N ALA A 91 3.25 -4.65 -8.02
CA ALA A 91 2.14 -5.04 -7.16
C ALA A 91 0.80 -4.44 -7.63
N ASP A 92 0.85 -3.21 -8.18
CA ASP A 92 -0.32 -2.51 -8.73
C ASP A 92 -0.96 -3.26 -9.91
N ARG A 93 -0.15 -3.88 -10.79
CA ARG A 93 -0.68 -4.71 -11.91
C ARG A 93 -1.38 -5.97 -11.42
N ALA A 94 -1.05 -6.43 -10.22
CA ALA A 94 -1.68 -7.59 -9.60
C ALA A 94 -2.87 -7.22 -8.71
N LEU A 95 -3.14 -5.92 -8.50
CA LEU A 95 -4.31 -5.45 -7.79
C LEU A 95 -5.57 -5.77 -8.59
N LEU A 96 -6.47 -6.53 -7.97
CA LEU A 96 -7.79 -6.85 -8.51
C LEU A 96 -8.83 -5.83 -8.07
N ALA A 97 -8.75 -5.42 -6.80
CA ALA A 97 -9.66 -4.43 -6.21
C ALA A 97 -9.04 -3.88 -4.92
N TRP A 98 -9.38 -2.64 -4.58
CA TRP A 98 -9.15 -2.06 -3.26
C TRP A 98 -10.44 -1.42 -2.75
N GLU A 99 -10.68 -1.47 -1.45
CA GLU A 99 -11.89 -0.95 -0.81
C GLU A 99 -11.51 -0.26 0.50
N SER A 100 -11.98 0.98 0.71
CA SER A 100 -11.98 1.61 2.02
C SER A 100 -13.19 1.12 2.82
N VAL A 101 -12.96 0.61 4.03
CA VAL A 101 -14.06 0.07 4.86
C VAL A 101 -14.51 1.08 5.90
N ASN A 102 -13.59 1.85 6.47
CA ASN A 102 -13.84 2.94 7.40
C ASN A 102 -12.58 3.82 7.43
N GLY A 103 -12.61 4.99 8.06
CA GLY A 103 -11.50 5.97 8.01
C GLY A 103 -10.13 5.52 8.54
N TRP A 104 -9.97 4.27 8.98
CA TRP A 104 -8.73 3.69 9.50
C TRP A 104 -8.44 2.27 8.96
N MET A 105 -9.22 1.76 8.00
CA MET A 105 -9.08 0.41 7.43
C MET A 105 -9.26 0.40 5.91
N VAL A 106 -8.32 -0.25 5.24
CA VAL A 106 -8.34 -0.47 3.80
C VAL A 106 -8.06 -1.94 3.52
N TYR A 107 -8.74 -2.47 2.52
CA TYR A 107 -8.55 -3.81 2.02
C TYR A 107 -8.08 -3.78 0.58
N VAL A 108 -7.21 -4.72 0.25
CA VAL A 108 -6.76 -4.96 -1.12
C VAL A 108 -6.91 -6.43 -1.45
N ARG A 109 -7.34 -6.69 -2.67
CA ARG A 109 -7.42 -8.02 -3.26
C ARG A 109 -6.34 -8.11 -4.33
N LEU A 110 -5.40 -9.03 -4.13
CA LEU A 110 -4.33 -9.29 -5.10
C LEU A 110 -4.55 -10.64 -5.77
N LYS A 111 -4.15 -10.76 -7.04
CA LYS A 111 -4.15 -12.02 -7.78
C LYS A 111 -3.17 -13.01 -7.12
N ASN A 112 -3.58 -14.26 -6.83
CA ASN A 112 -2.89 -15.24 -5.95
C ASN A 112 -1.50 -15.76 -6.34
N HIS A 113 -0.76 -15.08 -7.19
CA HIS A 113 0.44 -15.67 -7.75
C HIS A 113 1.72 -15.42 -6.95
N PHE A 114 1.59 -15.01 -5.68
CA PHE A 114 2.71 -14.57 -4.86
C PHE A 114 2.89 -15.45 -3.63
N THR A 115 4.14 -15.82 -3.37
CA THR A 115 4.56 -16.38 -2.09
C THR A 115 4.92 -15.23 -1.16
N THR A 116 4.00 -14.86 -0.25
CA THR A 116 4.28 -13.81 0.76
C THR A 116 5.43 -14.26 1.65
N SER A 117 6.60 -13.64 1.50
CA SER A 117 7.82 -14.11 2.20
C SER A 117 8.10 -13.33 3.48
N ARG A 118 7.55 -12.12 3.61
CA ARG A 118 7.69 -11.26 4.78
C ARG A 118 6.37 -10.54 5.02
N LEU A 119 5.60 -11.05 5.99
CA LEU A 119 4.47 -10.34 6.57
C LEU A 119 4.99 -9.53 7.76
N SER A 120 4.75 -8.23 7.73
CA SER A 120 4.85 -7.42 8.95
C SER A 120 3.72 -7.82 9.91
N PRO A 121 3.92 -7.74 11.24
CA PRO A 121 2.91 -8.10 12.24
C PRO A 121 1.63 -7.26 12.16
N CYS A 122 1.64 -6.17 11.41
CA CYS A 122 0.50 -5.27 11.22
C CYS A 122 -0.42 -5.69 10.07
N THR A 123 -0.14 -6.82 9.41
CA THR A 123 -0.85 -7.32 8.24
C THR A 123 -1.69 -8.55 8.58
N HIS A 124 -3.02 -8.47 8.41
CA HIS A 124 -3.87 -9.67 8.45
C HIS A 124 -4.14 -10.16 7.03
N GLN A 125 -3.57 -11.32 6.69
CA GLN A 125 -3.84 -12.03 5.44
C GLN A 125 -5.02 -12.98 5.63
N LEU A 126 -6.09 -12.78 4.86
CA LEU A 126 -7.18 -13.74 4.74
C LEU A 126 -7.06 -14.42 3.37
N PRO A 127 -6.75 -15.72 3.31
CA PRO A 127 -6.83 -16.47 2.05
C PRO A 127 -8.30 -16.51 1.63
N LEU A 128 -8.62 -15.96 0.46
CA LEU A 128 -9.95 -16.14 -0.14
C LEU A 128 -9.95 -17.44 -0.96
N LEU A 129 -11.08 -18.15 -0.95
CA LEU A 129 -11.28 -19.45 -1.60
C LEU A 129 -11.02 -19.48 -3.13
N ASN A 130 -10.82 -18.31 -3.77
CA ASN A 130 -10.89 -18.15 -5.23
C ASN A 130 -9.59 -17.60 -5.85
N SER A 131 -8.42 -17.99 -5.37
CA SER A 131 -7.15 -17.49 -5.91
C SER A 131 -6.98 -15.96 -5.80
N ALA A 132 -7.38 -15.38 -4.66
CA ALA A 132 -7.08 -13.98 -4.33
C ALA A 132 -6.63 -13.82 -2.87
N THR A 133 -5.60 -13.02 -2.65
CA THR A 133 -5.11 -12.68 -1.31
C THR A 133 -5.80 -11.41 -0.86
N LYS A 134 -6.60 -11.48 0.21
CA LYS A 134 -7.15 -10.28 0.86
C LYS A 134 -6.19 -9.85 1.95
N ILE A 135 -5.67 -8.63 1.83
CA ILE A 135 -4.81 -8.04 2.83
C ILE A 135 -5.57 -6.93 3.56
N CYS A 136 -5.67 -7.06 4.87
CA CYS A 136 -6.34 -6.11 5.76
C CYS A 136 -5.32 -5.34 6.58
N PHE A 137 -5.48 -4.01 6.61
CA PHE A 137 -4.62 -3.13 7.39
C PHE A 137 -5.45 -2.27 8.34
N THR A 138 -5.02 -2.25 9.60
CA THR A 138 -5.67 -1.46 10.64
C THR A 138 -4.62 -0.64 11.39
N ARG A 139 -4.97 0.61 11.72
CA ARG A 139 -4.06 1.54 12.43
C ARG A 139 -3.59 1.00 13.80
N ASN A 140 -4.40 0.19 14.48
CA ASN A 140 -4.15 -0.25 15.86
C ASN A 140 -2.86 -1.08 16.05
N PHE A 141 -2.29 -1.64 14.98
CA PHE A 141 -1.06 -2.45 15.06
C PHE A 141 0.24 -1.68 14.80
N MET A 142 0.21 -0.39 14.46
CA MET A 142 1.41 0.43 14.17
C MET A 142 1.79 1.38 15.32
N ARG A 143 1.34 1.10 16.54
CA ARG A 143 1.62 1.90 17.74
C ARG A 143 2.59 1.22 18.68
#